data_AF-A0A7C6T2X5-F1
#
_entry.id   AF-A0A7C6T2X5-F1
#
_cell.length_a   1.000
_cell.length_b   1.000
_cell.length_c   1.000
_cell.angle_alpha   90.00
_cell.angle_beta   90.00
_cell.angle_gamma   90.00
#
_symmetry.space_group_name_H-M   'P 1'
#
loop_
_entity.id
_entity.type
_entity.pdbx_description
1 polymer ?
#
loop_
_entity_poly.entity_id
_entity_poly.type
_entity_poly.pdbx_seq_one_letter_code
_entity_poly.pdbx_strand_id
1 'polypeptide(L)'
;MSSPLLESTAKRRIRPAVFLSVFLGLVLLAGLALGVILYTRPKLPYHLADYETAQKAGDDSRIIGIYDAVRSRRAELALMDSTARIERLDREAGELLDRIEEDAGQKSRAILLAALKGHSFSEEDRLWLEEYAGLAGRQMLLAVTDATALYFEGQAEEESFLHFTEELMTVPHLLREYRFLNERFDLVKNVKARLAKADQAGDKGSYYEEATEIQAIKDETDFSGLIPVQEYLDQRL
;
A
#
# COMPACT_ATOMS: atom_id res chain seq x y z
N MET A 1 19.74 -80.31 53.64
CA MET A 1 20.57 -79.10 53.81
C MET A 1 20.60 -78.39 52.48
N SER A 2 20.10 -77.16 52.48
CA SER A 2 19.78 -76.34 51.31
C SER A 2 21.05 -75.66 50.79
N SER A 3 21.46 -75.93 49.55
CA SER A 3 22.48 -75.12 48.89
C SER A 3 21.80 -73.93 48.18
N PRO A 4 22.24 -72.70 48.43
CA PRO A 4 21.56 -71.51 47.94
C PRO A 4 21.84 -71.32 46.44
N LEU A 5 20.78 -71.05 45.69
CA LEU A 5 20.83 -70.56 44.32
C LEU A 5 21.50 -69.17 44.34
N LEU A 6 22.73 -69.09 43.84
CA LEU A 6 23.36 -67.83 43.46
C LEU A 6 22.66 -67.33 42.19
N GLU A 7 21.75 -66.38 42.37
CA GLU A 7 21.17 -65.59 41.28
C GLU A 7 22.31 -64.81 40.60
N SER A 8 22.68 -65.25 39.41
CA SER A 8 23.59 -64.53 38.52
C SER A 8 22.89 -63.25 38.03
N THR A 9 23.08 -62.14 38.74
CA THR A 9 22.79 -60.80 38.19
C THR A 9 23.89 -60.43 37.19
N ALA A 10 23.91 -61.10 36.04
CA ALA A 10 24.75 -60.71 34.92
C ALA A 10 24.25 -59.37 34.38
N LYS A 11 24.79 -58.25 34.87
CA LYS A 11 24.62 -56.93 34.25
C LYS A 11 25.07 -57.04 32.80
N ARG A 12 24.10 -57.06 31.88
CA ARG A 12 24.30 -57.12 30.42
C ARG A 12 25.20 -55.94 30.03
N ARG A 13 26.51 -56.18 29.85
CA ARG A 13 27.46 -55.14 29.41
C ARG A 13 27.03 -54.69 28.01
N ILE A 14 26.49 -53.48 27.92
CA ILE A 14 26.18 -52.84 26.65
C ILE A 14 27.49 -52.72 25.87
N ARG A 15 27.52 -53.27 24.65
CA ARG A 15 28.73 -53.26 23.83
C ARG A 15 29.06 -51.82 23.41
N PRO A 16 30.33 -51.39 23.43
CA PRO A 16 30.72 -50.03 23.05
C PRO A 16 30.27 -49.63 21.64
N ALA A 17 30.13 -50.58 20.72
CA ALA A 17 29.58 -50.36 19.38
C ALA A 17 28.11 -49.88 19.41
N VAL A 18 27.31 -50.32 20.39
CA VAL A 18 25.93 -49.85 20.57
C VAL A 18 25.93 -48.38 21.01
N PHE A 19 26.79 -48.00 21.97
CA PHE A 19 26.95 -46.60 22.37
C PHE A 19 27.39 -45.71 21.20
N LEU A 20 28.34 -46.16 20.39
CA LEU A 20 28.81 -45.41 19.22
C LEU A 20 27.69 -45.25 18.19
N SER A 21 26.91 -46.30 17.91
CA SER A 21 25.79 -46.25 16.96
C SER A 21 24.66 -45.32 17.43
N VAL A 22 24.34 -45.33 18.73
CA VAL A 22 23.34 -44.43 19.34
C VAL A 22 23.83 -43.00 19.30
N PHE A 23 25.12 -42.76 19.60
CA PHE A 23 25.72 -41.44 19.50
C PHE A 23 25.69 -40.90 18.07
N LEU A 24 26.09 -41.71 17.09
CA LEU A 24 26.04 -41.30 15.67
C LEU A 24 24.62 -40.98 15.23
N GLY A 25 23.65 -41.81 15.63
CA GLY A 25 22.23 -41.60 15.37
C GLY A 25 21.72 -40.27 15.96
N LEU A 26 22.09 -39.95 17.21
CA LEU A 26 21.74 -38.68 17.85
C LEU A 26 22.37 -37.47 17.15
N VAL A 27 23.64 -37.56 16.72
CA VAL A 27 24.31 -36.49 15.97
C VAL A 27 23.60 -36.23 14.65
N LEU A 28 23.20 -37.29 13.93
CA LEU A 28 22.49 -37.19 12.66
C LEU A 28 21.10 -36.55 12.85
N LEU A 29 20.37 -36.96 13.90
CA LEU A 29 19.09 -36.38 14.27
C LEU A 29 19.20 -34.90 14.68
N ALA A 30 20.23 -34.54 15.45
CA ALA A 30 20.51 -33.16 15.83
C ALA A 30 20.88 -32.30 14.60
N GLY A 31 21.67 -32.85 13.67
CA GLY A 31 22.00 -32.19 12.41
C GLY A 31 20.77 -31.94 11.53
N LEU A 32 19.88 -32.93 11.41
CA LEU A 32 18.60 -32.78 10.70
C LEU A 32 17.70 -31.74 11.37
N ALA A 33 17.54 -31.80 12.70
CA ALA A 33 16.76 -30.83 13.45
C ALA A 33 17.30 -29.39 13.27
N LEU A 34 18.63 -29.21 13.33
CA LEU A 34 19.26 -27.91 13.11
C LEU A 34 19.06 -27.41 11.67
N GLY A 35 19.18 -28.30 10.68
CA GLY A 35 18.92 -27.99 9.28
C GLY A 35 17.49 -27.52 9.04
N VAL A 36 16.51 -28.22 9.62
CA VAL A 36 15.10 -27.82 9.58
C VAL A 36 14.90 -26.46 10.25
N ILE A 37 15.44 -26.26 11.46
CA ILE A 37 15.32 -24.98 12.19
C ILE A 37 15.86 -23.83 11.35
N LEU A 38 17.06 -23.97 10.77
CA LEU A 38 17.68 -22.93 9.95
C LEU A 38 16.89 -22.64 8.68
N TYR A 39 16.36 -23.69 8.03
CA TYR A 39 15.56 -23.57 6.82
C TYR A 39 14.21 -22.90 7.09
N THR A 40 13.57 -23.21 8.23
CA THR A 40 12.28 -22.63 8.63
C THR A 40 12.43 -21.29 9.34
N ARG A 41 13.66 -20.74 9.50
CA ARG A 41 13.83 -19.44 10.17
C ARG A 41 13.13 -18.35 9.35
N PRO A 42 12.26 -17.55 9.99
CA PRO A 42 11.63 -16.44 9.32
C PRO A 42 12.68 -15.47 8.77
N LYS A 43 12.56 -15.11 7.50
CA LYS A 43 13.35 -14.09 6.79
C LYS A 43 12.46 -13.35 5.80
N LEU A 44 12.89 -12.17 5.37
CA LEU A 44 12.28 -11.46 4.25
C LEU A 44 12.82 -12.01 2.92
N PRO A 45 12.01 -11.99 1.85
CA PRO A 45 12.45 -12.38 0.52
C PRO A 45 13.39 -11.34 -0.11
N TYR A 46 13.21 -10.07 0.25
CA TYR A 46 13.93 -8.92 -0.28
C TYR A 46 14.21 -7.89 0.81
N HIS A 47 15.21 -7.06 0.56
CA HIS A 47 15.63 -5.97 1.42
C HIS A 47 15.66 -4.65 0.64
N LEU A 48 15.82 -3.53 1.34
CA LEU A 48 15.87 -2.19 0.75
C LEU A 48 16.90 -2.07 -0.39
N ALA A 49 18.08 -2.70 -0.24
CA ALA A 49 19.11 -2.70 -1.27
C ALA A 49 18.67 -3.36 -2.59
N ASP A 50 17.80 -4.39 -2.53
CA ASP A 50 17.26 -5.04 -3.73
C ASP A 50 16.34 -4.07 -4.48
N TYR A 51 15.52 -3.32 -3.74
CA TYR A 51 14.68 -2.27 -4.30
C TYR A 51 15.50 -1.14 -4.92
N GLU A 52 16.48 -0.59 -4.21
CA GLU A 52 17.35 0.47 -4.73
C GLU A 52 18.10 0.04 -6.01
N THR A 53 18.47 -1.24 -6.09
CA THR A 53 19.10 -1.80 -7.29
C THR A 53 18.13 -1.87 -8.46
N ALA A 54 16.89 -2.32 -8.22
CA ALA A 54 15.85 -2.36 -9.24
C ALA A 54 15.45 -0.95 -9.71
N GLN A 55 15.32 0.00 -8.78
CA GLN A 55 15.02 1.40 -9.06
C GLN A 55 16.11 2.05 -9.93
N LYS A 56 17.39 1.85 -9.61
CA LYS A 56 18.51 2.35 -10.43
C LYS A 56 18.55 1.75 -11.83
N ALA A 57 18.05 0.52 -11.98
CA ALA A 57 17.96 -0.16 -13.26
C ALA A 57 16.71 0.24 -14.07
N GLY A 58 15.75 0.94 -13.47
CA GLY A 58 14.44 1.23 -14.09
C GLY A 58 13.62 -0.04 -14.35
N ASP A 59 13.78 -1.06 -13.51
CA ASP A 59 13.09 -2.36 -13.68
C ASP A 59 11.78 -2.38 -12.89
N ASP A 60 10.73 -1.78 -13.47
CA ASP A 60 9.41 -1.64 -12.83
C ASP A 60 8.77 -2.99 -12.48
N SER A 61 8.89 -3.97 -13.39
CA SER A 61 8.42 -5.34 -13.13
C SER A 61 9.09 -5.96 -11.90
N ARG A 62 10.38 -5.69 -11.70
CA ARG A 62 11.11 -6.15 -10.52
C ARG A 62 10.68 -5.44 -9.25
N ILE A 63 10.41 -4.13 -9.31
CA ILE A 63 9.92 -3.35 -8.16
C ILE A 63 8.57 -3.90 -7.69
N ILE A 64 7.62 -4.11 -8.61
CA ILE A 64 6.30 -4.69 -8.30
C ILE A 64 6.46 -6.09 -7.69
N GLY A 65 7.33 -6.92 -8.27
CA GLY A 65 7.61 -8.26 -7.73
C GLY A 65 8.25 -8.24 -6.32
N ILE A 66 9.07 -7.23 -6.00
CA ILE A 66 9.62 -7.03 -4.66
C ILE A 66 8.48 -6.66 -3.70
N TYR A 67 7.65 -5.70 -4.07
CA TYR A 67 6.52 -5.22 -3.27
C TYR A 67 5.57 -6.37 -2.91
N ASP A 68 5.09 -7.13 -3.89
CA ASP A 68 4.15 -8.23 -3.68
C ASP A 68 4.72 -9.34 -2.78
N ALA A 69 5.98 -9.72 -3.00
CA ALA A 69 6.63 -10.74 -2.21
C ALA A 69 6.82 -10.32 -0.75
N VAL A 70 7.23 -9.06 -0.51
CA VAL A 70 7.42 -8.51 0.83
C VAL A 70 6.07 -8.35 1.53
N ARG A 71 5.04 -7.85 0.83
CA ARG A 71 3.68 -7.72 1.34
C ARG A 71 3.09 -9.06 1.76
N SER A 72 3.19 -10.08 0.89
CA SER A 72 2.75 -11.45 1.19
C SER A 72 3.49 -11.99 2.42
N ARG A 73 4.81 -11.80 2.47
CA ARG A 73 5.61 -12.26 3.60
C ARG A 73 5.25 -11.55 4.91
N ARG A 74 5.00 -10.25 4.87
CA ARG A 74 4.57 -9.47 6.04
C ARG A 74 3.24 -9.98 6.58
N ALA A 75 2.29 -10.30 5.71
CA ALA A 75 1.02 -10.92 6.11
C ALA A 75 1.23 -12.28 6.79
N GLU A 76 2.16 -13.11 6.30
CA GLU A 76 2.52 -14.37 6.96
C GLU A 76 3.18 -14.16 8.33
N LEU A 77 4.06 -13.16 8.46
CA LEU A 77 4.72 -12.82 9.72
C LEU A 77 3.70 -12.39 10.79
N ALA A 78 2.64 -11.69 10.40
CA ALA A 78 1.56 -11.27 11.30
C ALA A 78 0.75 -12.44 11.90
N LEU A 79 0.83 -13.64 11.29
CA LEU A 79 0.19 -14.86 11.81
C LEU A 79 1.10 -15.65 12.77
N MET A 80 2.37 -15.24 12.93
CA MET A 80 3.34 -15.92 13.79
C MET A 80 3.34 -15.35 15.21
N ASP A 81 3.78 -16.15 16.18
CA ASP A 81 3.97 -15.68 17.56
C ASP A 81 4.94 -14.50 17.61
N SER A 82 4.58 -13.45 18.34
CA SER A 82 5.43 -12.27 18.47
C SER A 82 6.73 -12.63 19.17
N THR A 83 7.83 -12.40 18.46
CA THR A 83 9.19 -12.50 18.99
C THR A 83 9.99 -11.31 18.51
N ALA A 84 11.06 -10.94 19.20
CA ALA A 84 11.95 -9.85 18.80
C ALA A 84 12.50 -9.98 17.35
N ARG A 85 12.53 -11.19 16.79
CA ARG A 85 12.87 -11.43 15.38
C ARG A 85 11.70 -11.10 14.46
N ILE A 86 10.50 -11.57 14.77
CA ILE A 86 9.30 -11.31 13.95
C ILE A 86 8.99 -9.81 13.92
N GLU A 87 9.04 -9.14 15.07
CA GLU A 87 8.84 -7.68 15.17
C GLU A 87 9.87 -6.89 14.36
N ARG A 88 11.13 -7.37 14.31
CA ARG A 88 12.17 -6.76 13.47
C ARG A 88 11.87 -6.93 11.99
N LEU A 89 11.50 -8.14 11.56
CA LEU A 89 11.19 -8.42 10.16
C LEU A 89 9.93 -7.69 9.70
N ASP A 90 8.91 -7.56 10.55
CA ASP A 90 7.72 -6.76 10.24
C ASP A 90 8.07 -5.28 10.05
N ARG A 91 8.93 -4.72 10.91
CA ARG A 91 9.43 -3.35 10.75
C ARG A 91 10.23 -3.16 9.47
N GLU A 92 11.19 -4.05 9.19
CA GLU A 92 12.00 -4.01 7.97
C GLU A 92 11.11 -4.14 6.71
N ALA A 93 10.07 -4.98 6.75
CA ALA A 93 9.09 -5.07 5.67
C ALA A 93 8.27 -3.79 5.53
N GLY A 94 7.82 -3.21 6.64
CA GLY A 94 7.11 -1.93 6.66
C GLY A 94 7.93 -0.82 6.03
N GLU A 95 9.17 -0.61 6.49
CA GLU A 95 10.07 0.42 5.94
C GLU A 95 10.31 0.26 4.43
N LEU A 96 10.43 -0.99 3.94
CA LEU A 96 10.57 -1.28 2.52
C LEU A 96 9.29 -0.96 1.74
N LEU A 97 8.14 -1.44 2.20
CA LEU A 97 6.86 -1.20 1.53
C LEU A 97 6.53 0.29 1.49
N ASP A 98 6.67 0.98 2.63
CA ASP A 98 6.41 2.42 2.76
C ASP A 98 7.30 3.20 1.77
N ARG A 99 8.57 2.82 1.61
CA ARG A 99 9.47 3.48 0.67
C ARG A 99 9.03 3.29 -0.78
N ILE A 100 8.62 2.07 -1.16
CA ILE A 100 8.15 1.78 -2.53
C ILE A 100 6.86 2.55 -2.80
N GLU A 101 5.91 2.54 -1.87
CA GLU A 101 4.63 3.25 -1.98
C GLU A 101 4.82 4.76 -2.04
N GLU A 102 5.76 5.31 -1.26
CA GLU A 102 6.12 6.73 -1.31
C GLU A 102 6.69 7.13 -2.66
N ASP A 103 7.69 6.41 -3.17
CA ASP A 103 8.32 6.72 -4.45
C ASP A 103 7.31 6.59 -5.61
N ALA A 104 6.52 5.51 -5.62
CA ALA A 104 5.46 5.28 -6.60
C ALA A 104 4.39 6.37 -6.53
N GLY A 105 3.99 6.73 -5.31
CA GLY A 105 2.99 7.73 -5.03
C GLY A 105 3.42 9.14 -5.46
N GLN A 106 4.67 9.52 -5.16
CA GLN A 106 5.22 10.82 -5.56
C GLN A 106 5.24 10.98 -7.09
N LYS A 107 5.73 9.97 -7.83
CA LYS A 107 5.73 10.02 -9.30
C LYS A 107 4.31 10.08 -9.86
N SER A 108 3.41 9.23 -9.38
CA SER A 108 2.01 9.21 -9.85
C SER A 108 1.30 10.54 -9.59
N ARG A 109 1.48 11.12 -8.41
CA ARG A 109 0.96 12.45 -8.06
C ARG A 109 1.54 13.54 -8.96
N ALA A 110 2.85 13.51 -9.24
CA ALA A 110 3.47 14.49 -10.11
C ALA A 110 2.90 14.44 -11.55
N ILE A 111 2.69 13.23 -12.09
CA ILE A 111 2.05 13.02 -13.39
C ILE A 111 0.63 13.62 -13.41
N LEU A 112 -0.19 13.26 -12.42
CA LEU A 112 -1.58 13.74 -12.32
C LEU A 112 -1.66 15.27 -12.22
N LEU A 113 -0.82 15.88 -11.38
CA LEU A 113 -0.80 17.34 -11.20
C LEU A 113 -0.16 18.07 -12.40
N ALA A 114 0.67 17.40 -13.20
CA ALA A 114 1.14 17.96 -14.47
C ALA A 114 -0.01 18.04 -15.48
N ALA A 115 -0.93 17.06 -15.51
CA ALA A 115 -2.10 17.14 -16.36
C ALA A 115 -3.03 18.31 -16.01
N LEU A 116 -3.19 18.64 -14.72
CA LEU A 116 -3.89 19.86 -14.32
C LEU A 116 -3.24 21.15 -14.86
N LYS A 117 -1.96 21.12 -15.22
CA LYS A 117 -1.25 22.26 -15.84
C LYS A 117 -1.30 22.23 -17.37
N GLY A 118 -2.12 21.36 -17.97
CA GLY A 118 -2.30 21.24 -19.41
C GLY A 118 -1.35 20.26 -20.12
N HIS A 119 -0.59 19.44 -19.38
CA HIS A 119 0.21 18.38 -19.99
C HIS A 119 -0.68 17.16 -20.31
N SER A 120 -0.52 16.55 -21.48
CA SER A 120 -1.13 15.25 -21.76
C SER A 120 -0.27 14.12 -21.22
N PHE A 121 -0.90 13.02 -20.78
CA PHE A 121 -0.17 11.82 -20.41
C PHE A 121 0.52 11.22 -21.65
N SER A 122 1.81 10.95 -21.51
CA SER A 122 2.52 10.09 -22.45
C SER A 122 2.06 8.63 -22.30
N GLU A 123 2.41 7.77 -23.26
CA GLU A 123 2.17 6.33 -23.13
C GLU A 123 2.88 5.74 -21.90
N GLU A 124 4.08 6.24 -21.55
CA GLU A 124 4.79 5.82 -20.34
C GLU A 124 4.04 6.24 -19.07
N ASP A 125 3.48 7.45 -19.04
CA ASP A 125 2.69 7.93 -17.90
C ASP A 125 1.43 7.07 -17.71
N ARG A 126 0.74 6.73 -18.80
CA ARG A 126 -0.46 5.89 -18.76
C ARG A 126 -0.16 4.50 -18.24
N LEU A 127 0.91 3.88 -18.74
CA LEU A 127 1.37 2.57 -18.27
C LEU A 127 1.76 2.62 -16.80
N TRP A 128 2.54 3.62 -16.40
CA TRP A 128 2.92 3.82 -15.01
C TRP A 128 1.71 3.95 -14.09
N LEU A 129 0.74 4.81 -14.43
CA LEU A 129 -0.45 5.03 -13.61
C LEU A 129 -1.33 3.79 -13.52
N GLU A 130 -1.42 2.98 -14.58
CA GLU A 130 -2.17 1.71 -14.53
C GLU A 130 -1.45 0.66 -13.69
N GLU A 131 -0.16 0.43 -13.92
CA GLU A 131 0.61 -0.63 -13.25
C GLU A 131 0.81 -0.35 -11.76
N TYR A 132 1.07 0.92 -11.40
CA TYR A 132 1.32 1.32 -10.02
C TYR A 132 0.07 1.75 -9.24
N ALA A 133 -1.14 1.64 -9.81
CA ALA A 133 -2.37 2.01 -9.13
C ALA A 133 -2.54 1.32 -7.76
N GLY A 134 -2.15 0.04 -7.66
CA GLY A 134 -2.21 -0.71 -6.40
C GLY A 134 -1.25 -0.23 -5.31
N LEU A 135 -0.15 0.43 -5.68
CA LEU A 135 0.88 0.93 -4.78
C LEU A 135 0.70 2.42 -4.46
N ALA A 136 0.29 3.19 -5.46
CA ALA A 136 0.17 4.64 -5.41
C ALA A 136 -1.27 5.13 -5.17
N GLY A 137 -2.24 4.24 -5.01
CA GLY A 137 -3.67 4.57 -4.99
C GLY A 137 -4.05 5.71 -4.04
N ARG A 138 -3.48 5.74 -2.81
CA ARG A 138 -3.72 6.85 -1.86
C ARG A 138 -3.22 8.19 -2.41
N GLN A 139 -2.02 8.22 -2.97
CA GLN A 139 -1.44 9.45 -3.50
C GLN A 139 -2.13 9.91 -4.79
N MET A 140 -2.62 8.97 -5.60
CA MET A 140 -3.45 9.27 -6.76
C MET A 140 -4.78 9.89 -6.35
N LEU A 141 -5.48 9.30 -5.37
CA LEU A 141 -6.70 9.88 -4.81
C LEU A 141 -6.45 11.30 -4.30
N LEU A 142 -5.42 11.49 -3.47
CA LEU A 142 -5.06 12.81 -2.97
C LEU A 142 -4.77 13.79 -4.11
N ALA A 143 -4.10 13.37 -5.19
CA ALA A 143 -3.84 14.24 -6.33
C ALA A 143 -5.13 14.67 -7.05
N VAL A 144 -6.10 13.77 -7.19
CA VAL A 144 -7.41 14.07 -7.81
C VAL A 144 -8.26 14.97 -6.90
N THR A 145 -8.28 14.70 -5.59
CA THR A 145 -8.97 15.55 -4.61
C THR A 145 -8.34 16.94 -4.55
N ASP A 146 -7.01 17.05 -4.56
CA ASP A 146 -6.31 18.34 -4.61
C ASP A 146 -6.58 19.09 -5.91
N ALA A 147 -6.59 18.41 -7.06
CA ALA A 147 -6.94 19.04 -8.34
C ALA A 147 -8.37 19.59 -8.33
N THR A 148 -9.30 18.85 -7.72
CA THR A 148 -10.70 19.28 -7.54
C THR A 148 -10.79 20.50 -6.63
N ALA A 149 -10.06 20.50 -5.51
CA ALA A 149 -9.99 21.63 -4.58
C ALA A 149 -9.42 22.88 -5.27
N LEU A 150 -8.30 22.75 -5.99
CA LEU A 150 -7.70 23.84 -6.75
C LEU A 150 -8.67 24.42 -7.79
N TYR A 151 -9.47 23.58 -8.45
CA TYR A 151 -10.51 24.06 -9.35
C TYR A 151 -11.60 24.83 -8.60
N PHE A 152 -12.13 24.32 -7.49
CA PHE A 152 -13.19 24.99 -6.73
C PHE A 152 -12.74 26.32 -6.11
N GLU A 153 -11.51 26.39 -5.63
CA GLU A 153 -10.91 27.61 -5.06
C GLU A 153 -10.51 28.64 -6.13
N GLY A 154 -10.70 28.33 -7.42
CA GLY A 154 -10.34 29.23 -8.52
C GLY A 154 -8.83 29.32 -8.78
N GLN A 155 -8.03 28.42 -8.19
CA GLN A 155 -6.59 28.33 -8.44
C GLN A 155 -6.26 27.56 -9.73
N ALA A 156 -7.20 26.76 -10.24
CA ALA A 156 -7.13 26.13 -11.56
C ALA A 156 -8.27 26.61 -12.46
N GLU A 157 -7.94 26.88 -13.73
CA GLU A 157 -8.91 27.27 -14.76
C GLU A 157 -9.82 26.09 -15.14
N GLU A 158 -11.03 26.40 -15.61
CA GLU A 158 -12.00 25.38 -16.02
C GLU A 158 -11.50 24.51 -17.17
N GLU A 159 -10.87 25.12 -18.18
CA GLU A 159 -10.31 24.38 -19.32
C GLU A 159 -9.20 23.42 -18.87
N SER A 160 -8.32 23.87 -17.97
CA SER A 160 -7.27 23.04 -17.38
C SER A 160 -7.83 21.87 -16.55
N PHE A 161 -8.89 22.12 -15.78
CA PHE A 161 -9.54 21.06 -15.00
C PHE A 161 -10.32 20.09 -15.90
N LEU A 162 -10.99 20.57 -16.95
CA LEU A 162 -11.64 19.71 -17.94
C LEU A 162 -10.63 18.80 -18.62
N HIS A 163 -9.52 19.37 -19.14
CA HIS A 163 -8.40 18.62 -19.72
C HIS A 163 -7.88 17.56 -18.75
N PHE A 164 -7.67 17.92 -17.48
CA PHE A 164 -7.28 16.96 -16.45
C PHE A 164 -8.25 15.79 -16.35
N THR A 165 -9.57 16.05 -16.27
CA THR A 165 -10.56 14.97 -16.20
C THR A 165 -10.58 14.11 -17.47
N GLU A 166 -10.33 14.68 -18.64
CA GLU A 166 -10.23 13.93 -19.90
C GLU A 166 -9.00 13.02 -19.92
N GLU A 167 -7.85 13.50 -19.43
CA GLU A 167 -6.64 12.69 -19.29
C GLU A 167 -6.85 11.49 -18.36
N LEU A 168 -7.59 11.66 -17.25
CA LEU A 168 -7.97 10.54 -16.37
C LEU A 168 -8.72 9.44 -17.13
N MET A 169 -9.53 9.78 -18.14
CA MET A 169 -10.30 8.80 -18.90
C MET A 169 -9.43 7.92 -19.80
N THR A 170 -8.18 8.33 -20.05
CA THR A 170 -7.23 7.58 -20.89
C THR A 170 -6.54 6.43 -20.15
N VAL A 171 -6.63 6.39 -18.82
CA VAL A 171 -6.05 5.33 -17.97
C VAL A 171 -7.19 4.45 -17.45
N PRO A 172 -7.27 3.15 -17.80
CA PRO A 172 -8.40 2.29 -17.44
C PRO A 172 -8.75 2.26 -15.94
N HIS A 173 -7.75 2.26 -15.06
CA HIS A 173 -7.98 2.32 -13.61
C HIS A 173 -8.61 3.64 -13.20
N LEU A 174 -8.05 4.77 -13.62
CA LEU A 174 -8.56 6.09 -13.27
C LEU A 174 -9.93 6.37 -13.90
N LEU A 175 -10.19 5.86 -15.11
CA LEU A 175 -11.50 5.85 -15.73
C LEU A 175 -12.54 5.16 -14.84
N ARG A 176 -12.25 3.96 -14.33
CA ARG A 176 -13.19 3.23 -13.46
C ARG A 176 -13.52 4.00 -12.19
N GLU A 177 -12.51 4.60 -11.57
CA GLU A 177 -12.65 5.30 -10.27
C GLU A 177 -13.25 6.70 -10.42
N TYR A 178 -12.90 7.44 -11.48
CA TYR A 178 -13.14 8.88 -11.57
C TYR A 178 -13.97 9.33 -12.78
N ARG A 179 -14.55 8.41 -13.58
CA ARG A 179 -15.35 8.78 -14.77
C ARG A 179 -16.40 9.86 -14.54
N PHE A 180 -17.04 9.86 -13.38
CA PHE A 180 -18.13 10.78 -13.11
C PHE A 180 -17.68 12.23 -13.01
N LEU A 181 -16.40 12.51 -12.73
CA LEU A 181 -15.86 13.87 -12.82
C LEU A 181 -15.99 14.43 -14.23
N ASN A 182 -15.75 13.60 -15.25
CA ASN A 182 -15.87 13.99 -16.66
C ASN A 182 -17.32 13.86 -17.16
N GLU A 183 -17.98 12.72 -16.93
CA GLU A 183 -19.35 12.45 -17.40
C GLU A 183 -20.39 13.42 -16.82
N ARG A 184 -20.15 13.95 -15.62
CA ARG A 184 -21.05 14.87 -14.90
C ARG A 184 -20.39 16.23 -14.68
N PHE A 185 -19.51 16.66 -15.58
CA PHE A 185 -18.75 17.91 -15.43
C PHE A 185 -19.65 19.14 -15.23
N ASP A 186 -20.82 19.20 -15.90
CA ASP A 186 -21.80 20.28 -15.69
C ASP A 186 -22.29 20.39 -14.24
N LEU A 187 -22.41 19.25 -13.53
CA LEU A 187 -22.74 19.26 -12.12
C LEU A 187 -21.58 19.81 -11.28
N VAL A 188 -20.34 19.42 -11.60
CA VAL A 188 -19.14 19.93 -10.93
C VAL A 188 -19.04 21.46 -11.12
N LYS A 189 -19.32 21.98 -12.32
CA LYS A 189 -19.42 23.42 -12.59
C LYS A 189 -20.50 24.10 -11.77
N ASN A 190 -21.68 23.49 -11.66
CA ASN A 190 -22.78 24.02 -10.86
C ASN A 190 -22.38 24.13 -9.38
N VAL A 191 -21.75 23.09 -8.84
CA VAL A 191 -21.22 23.09 -7.47
C VAL A 191 -20.24 24.24 -7.27
N LYS A 192 -19.26 24.42 -8.17
CA LYS A 192 -18.33 25.56 -8.14
C LYS A 192 -19.06 26.91 -8.10
N ALA A 193 -20.07 27.09 -8.95
CA ALA A 193 -20.83 28.34 -8.99
C ALA A 193 -21.62 28.60 -7.70
N ARG A 194 -22.14 27.53 -7.07
CA ARG A 194 -22.85 27.62 -5.78
C ARG A 194 -21.91 27.91 -4.62
N LEU A 195 -20.69 27.35 -4.64
CA LEU A 195 -19.67 27.58 -3.62
C LEU A 195 -19.29 29.06 -3.48
N ALA A 196 -19.43 29.87 -4.54
CA ALA A 196 -19.16 31.31 -4.47
C ALA A 196 -19.93 32.05 -3.34
N LYS A 197 -21.13 31.57 -2.95
CA LYS A 197 -21.85 32.11 -1.80
C LYS A 197 -21.23 31.70 -0.47
N ALA A 198 -20.85 30.43 -0.34
CA ALA A 198 -20.16 29.90 0.84
C ALA A 198 -18.81 30.61 1.03
N ASP A 199 -18.05 30.80 -0.04
CA ASP A 199 -16.79 31.53 -0.04
C ASP A 199 -16.96 32.97 0.45
N GLN A 200 -17.99 33.67 -0.06
CA GLN A 200 -18.29 35.02 0.38
C GLN A 200 -18.65 35.11 1.87
N ALA A 201 -19.31 34.09 2.43
CA ALA A 201 -19.62 34.01 3.85
C ALA A 201 -18.36 33.73 4.69
N GLY A 202 -17.52 32.80 4.23
CA GLY A 202 -16.22 32.47 4.83
C GLY A 202 -15.27 33.68 4.87
N ASP A 203 -15.16 34.44 3.77
CA ASP A 203 -14.35 35.66 3.67
C ASP A 203 -14.79 36.75 4.67
N LYS A 204 -16.08 36.76 5.04
CA LYS A 204 -16.65 37.67 6.05
C LYS A 204 -16.52 37.12 7.48
N GLY A 205 -15.89 35.96 7.67
CA GLY A 205 -15.75 35.28 8.96
C GLY A 205 -17.06 34.68 9.47
N SER A 206 -18.06 34.50 8.62
CA SER A 206 -19.39 33.99 8.98
C SER A 206 -19.46 32.46 8.77
N TYR A 207 -18.64 31.72 9.51
CA TYR A 207 -18.46 30.27 9.35
C TYR A 207 -19.75 29.44 9.48
N TYR A 208 -20.73 29.90 10.27
CA TYR A 208 -22.03 29.23 10.36
C TYR A 208 -22.84 29.35 9.06
N GLU A 209 -22.77 30.52 8.41
CA GLU A 209 -23.44 30.77 7.13
C GLU A 209 -22.74 30.00 6.01
N GLU A 210 -21.40 29.98 6.00
CA GLU A 210 -20.61 29.13 5.10
C GLU A 210 -21.00 27.64 5.22
N ALA A 211 -21.03 27.10 6.44
CA ALA A 211 -21.43 25.71 6.68
C ALA A 211 -22.88 25.42 6.25
N THR A 212 -23.78 26.39 6.43
CA THR A 212 -25.18 26.25 5.99
C THR A 212 -25.29 26.17 4.46
N GLU A 213 -24.54 27.02 3.74
CA GLU A 213 -24.51 27.00 2.28
C GLU A 213 -23.89 25.70 1.74
N ILE A 214 -22.80 25.21 2.36
CA ILE A 214 -22.17 23.93 1.97
C ILE A 214 -23.11 22.76 2.25
N GLN A 215 -23.80 22.75 3.40
CA GLN A 215 -24.76 21.71 3.72
C GLN A 215 -25.95 21.71 2.74
N ALA A 216 -26.43 22.89 2.34
CA ALA A 216 -27.48 23.00 1.31
C ALA A 216 -27.03 22.42 -0.04
N ILE A 217 -25.77 22.62 -0.44
CA ILE A 217 -25.21 21.98 -1.64
C ILE A 217 -25.26 20.45 -1.52
N LYS A 218 -24.87 19.92 -0.34
CA LYS A 218 -24.87 18.48 -0.05
C LYS A 218 -26.26 17.85 -0.07
N ASP A 219 -27.25 18.52 0.52
CA ASP A 219 -28.60 17.98 0.65
C ASP A 219 -29.39 18.02 -0.68
N GLU A 220 -29.08 18.99 -1.55
CA GLU A 220 -29.80 19.22 -2.81
C GLU A 220 -29.16 18.54 -4.03
N THR A 221 -28.01 17.89 -3.86
CA THR A 221 -27.22 17.35 -4.97
C THR A 221 -26.92 15.86 -4.79
N ASP A 222 -27.14 15.08 -5.84
CA ASP A 222 -26.71 13.68 -5.87
C ASP A 222 -25.23 13.56 -6.27
N PHE A 223 -24.37 13.35 -5.27
CA PHE A 223 -22.92 13.16 -5.44
C PHE A 223 -22.50 11.73 -5.76
N SER A 224 -23.43 10.81 -6.08
CA SER A 224 -23.09 9.43 -6.41
C SER A 224 -21.98 9.34 -7.46
N GLY A 225 -20.83 8.76 -7.07
CA GLY A 225 -19.65 8.59 -7.92
C GLY A 225 -18.73 9.81 -8.04
N LEU A 226 -19.08 10.96 -7.45
CA LEU A 226 -18.24 12.18 -7.41
C LEU A 226 -17.44 12.26 -6.10
N ILE A 227 -16.69 11.19 -5.79
CA ILE A 227 -15.94 11.05 -4.53
C ILE A 227 -15.06 12.29 -4.25
N PRO A 228 -14.25 12.80 -5.19
CA PRO A 228 -13.37 13.94 -4.90
C PRO A 228 -14.13 15.24 -4.58
N VAL A 229 -15.31 15.42 -5.17
CA VAL A 229 -16.17 16.58 -4.89
C VAL A 229 -16.80 16.45 -3.50
N GLN A 230 -17.29 15.26 -3.15
CA GLN A 230 -17.86 15.01 -1.84
C GLN A 230 -16.81 15.18 -0.74
N GLU A 231 -15.60 14.64 -0.92
CA GLU A 231 -14.49 14.81 0.02
C GLU A 231 -14.14 16.28 0.24
N TYR A 232 -14.11 17.10 -0.81
CA TYR A 232 -13.87 18.54 -0.69
C TYR A 232 -14.93 19.23 0.18
N LEU A 233 -16.22 18.94 -0.06
CA LEU A 233 -17.31 19.53 0.71
C LEU A 233 -17.31 19.05 2.17
N ASP A 234 -16.97 17.79 2.40
CA ASP A 234 -16.85 17.21 3.74
C ASP A 234 -15.69 17.83 4.54
N GLN A 235 -14.58 18.20 3.88
CA GLN A 235 -13.44 18.83 4.54
C GLN A 235 -13.67 20.31 4.91
N ARG A 236 -14.61 20.99 4.25
CA ARG A 236 -14.97 22.39 4.55
C ARG A 236 -16.05 22.56 5.62
N LEU A 237 -16.70 21.47 6.05
CA LEU A 237 -17.68 21.45 7.15
C LEU A 237 -17.00 21.14 8.49
#